data_AF-A0AA38XCW1-F1
#
_entry.id   AF-A0AA38XCW1-F1
#
_cell.length_a   1.000
_cell.length_b   1.000
_cell.length_c   1.000
_cell.angle_alpha   90.00
_cell.angle_beta   90.00
_cell.angle_gamma   90.00
#
_symmetry.space_group_name_H-M   'P 1'
#
loop_
_entity.id
_entity.type
_entity.pdbx_description
1 polymer ?
#
loop_
_entity_poly.entity_id
_entity_poly.type
_entity_poly.pdbx_seq_one_letter_code
_entity_poly.pdbx_strand_id
1 'polypeptide(L)'
;MHGAGNDFVVIDLRDGTPPPTPDLAARLADRHTGVGCDQILTIEPPRAEGSVASYRIWNADGSNSEQCGNGARCIAAWLVREGSAQGDRFVIDSPLASHAVDVLGDGQYAVAMGVPLFEPAKVPLIGFAHPREEYLLPLQGETVRFAAVSMGNPHAVIEVGLVDAAPVERVGGLLQQHASFPKSVNVGFAQVMGPEHARLRVFERGVGETLACGSGACAAAVTLMHRGRLQRDARISLPGGDLRIQWPGDGQPVLGAHEVAAWLRRHPGFLKQFPDLALTLVVPRDDGPTASLASYQLDVLREKNRELARRLADLGATAQVNERLAVRTHQLTLALMKQDNAADTLRAMAASLQEDFAGDLVRLVVHAPVAGLEQAEWLQVLAADDAQLGPFRDCLKDGEPICGRLHSDKNAVLYGARSEEVQTTALLPLPGVGLIAVGSHDPNRFYPGMGTLFLRMMGEALVTGLKRFAD
;
A
#
# COMPACT_ATOMS: atom_id res chain seq x y z
N MET A 1 -17.92 24.15 16.14
CA MET A 1 -18.33 23.20 17.20
C MET A 1 -17.49 23.50 18.44
N HIS A 2 -17.89 23.11 19.65
CA HIS A 2 -17.01 23.24 20.81
C HIS A 2 -17.13 22.02 21.74
N GLY A 3 -16.06 21.71 22.46
CA GLY A 3 -16.02 20.67 23.49
C GLY A 3 -15.61 21.27 24.81
N ALA A 4 -16.55 21.42 25.75
CA ALA A 4 -16.35 22.09 27.04
C ALA A 4 -15.66 23.47 26.90
N GLY A 5 -16.19 24.32 26.01
CA GLY A 5 -15.69 25.69 25.82
C GLY A 5 -14.48 25.84 24.89
N ASN A 6 -13.75 24.76 24.58
CA ASN A 6 -12.70 24.79 23.55
C ASN A 6 -13.35 24.66 22.17
N ASP A 7 -13.24 25.70 21.34
CA ASP A 7 -14.00 25.86 20.10
C ASP A 7 -13.19 25.57 18.83
N PHE A 8 -13.90 25.03 17.84
CA PHE A 8 -13.31 24.49 16.63
C PHE A 8 -14.08 24.88 15.37
N VAL A 9 -13.33 25.23 14.32
CA VAL A 9 -13.81 25.11 12.94
C VAL A 9 -13.55 23.68 12.47
N VAL A 10 -14.56 23.01 11.91
CA VAL A 10 -14.45 21.64 11.38
C VAL A 10 -14.62 21.70 9.87
N ILE A 11 -13.67 21.14 9.14
CA ILE A 11 -13.64 21.11 7.67
C ILE A 11 -13.58 19.66 7.22
N ASP A 12 -14.59 19.19 6.49
CA ASP A 12 -14.59 17.85 5.92
C ASP A 12 -13.91 17.87 4.54
N LEU A 13 -12.82 17.11 4.40
CA LEU A 13 -11.97 17.03 3.20
C LEU A 13 -12.02 15.64 2.56
N ARG A 14 -12.94 14.78 2.99
CA ARG A 14 -13.06 13.41 2.48
C ARG A 14 -13.52 13.35 1.02
N ASP A 15 -14.01 14.48 0.49
CA ASP A 15 -14.35 14.66 -0.93
C ASP A 15 -13.13 14.91 -1.85
N GLY A 16 -11.92 14.99 -1.28
CA GLY A 16 -10.69 15.24 -2.00
C GLY A 16 -10.26 16.71 -2.03
N THR A 17 -10.98 17.61 -1.35
CA THR A 17 -10.55 19.00 -1.16
C THR A 17 -9.19 19.06 -0.44
N PRO A 18 -8.23 19.86 -0.91
CA PRO A 18 -6.92 19.94 -0.25
C PRO A 18 -7.02 20.61 1.14
N PRO A 19 -6.18 20.23 2.11
CA PRO A 19 -6.16 20.86 3.42
C PRO A 19 -5.73 22.33 3.33
N PRO A 20 -6.14 23.17 4.30
CA PRO A 20 -5.73 24.56 4.35
C PRO A 20 -4.21 24.67 4.49
N THR A 21 -3.63 25.72 3.90
CA THR A 21 -2.24 26.10 4.20
C THR A 21 -2.16 26.67 5.63
N PRO A 22 -0.97 26.67 6.27
CA PRO A 22 -0.79 27.30 7.57
C PRO A 22 -1.32 28.75 7.62
N ASP A 23 -1.02 29.56 6.61
CA ASP A 23 -1.51 30.95 6.52
C ASP A 23 -3.03 31.05 6.38
N LEU A 24 -3.67 30.09 5.71
CA LEU A 24 -5.13 30.04 5.63
C LEU A 24 -5.73 29.61 6.97
N ALA A 25 -5.14 28.60 7.63
CA ALA A 25 -5.57 28.15 8.94
C ALA A 25 -5.48 29.28 9.97
N ALA A 26 -4.37 30.02 10.00
CA ALA A 26 -4.21 31.17 10.89
C ALA A 26 -5.26 32.27 10.63
N ARG A 27 -5.52 32.60 9.35
CA ARG A 27 -6.55 33.59 8.99
C ARG A 27 -7.97 33.14 9.34
N LEU A 28 -8.29 31.85 9.20
CA LEU A 28 -9.59 31.31 9.59
C LEU A 28 -9.79 31.35 11.11
N ALA A 29 -8.74 31.08 11.87
CA ALA A 29 -8.77 31.03 13.32
C ALA A 29 -8.79 32.42 13.99
N ASP A 30 -8.37 33.47 13.29
CA ASP A 30 -8.41 34.84 13.81
C ASP A 30 -9.83 35.25 14.22
N ARG A 31 -10.00 35.67 15.47
CA ARG A 31 -11.32 35.98 16.05
C ARG A 31 -11.90 37.33 15.63
N HIS A 32 -11.12 38.22 15.02
CA HIS A 32 -11.56 39.56 14.65
C HIS A 32 -11.90 39.67 13.15
N THR A 33 -11.16 38.95 12.32
CA THR A 33 -11.18 39.04 10.86
C THR A 33 -11.50 37.71 10.18
N GLY A 34 -11.40 36.60 10.92
CA GLY A 34 -11.74 35.25 10.48
C GLY A 34 -13.07 34.74 11.04
N VAL A 35 -13.21 33.42 11.08
CA VAL A 35 -14.34 32.75 11.73
C VAL A 35 -14.19 32.80 13.25
N GLY A 36 -12.95 32.67 13.72
CA GLY A 36 -12.61 32.67 15.14
C GLY A 36 -12.77 31.31 15.79
N CYS A 37 -11.65 30.70 16.20
CA CYS A 37 -11.64 29.45 16.97
C CYS A 37 -10.29 29.23 17.67
N ASP A 38 -10.25 28.35 18.66
CA ASP A 38 -8.99 27.89 19.25
C ASP A 38 -8.19 27.04 18.26
N GLN A 39 -8.86 26.13 17.53
CA GLN A 39 -8.23 25.18 16.61
C GLN A 39 -9.12 24.86 15.40
N ILE A 40 -8.50 24.48 14.27
CA ILE A 40 -9.19 23.97 13.09
C ILE A 40 -8.98 22.47 13.01
N LEU A 41 -10.05 21.72 12.79
CA LEU A 41 -10.03 20.27 12.61
C LEU A 41 -10.35 19.94 11.17
N THR A 42 -9.46 19.25 10.48
CA THR A 42 -9.74 18.71 9.15
C THR A 42 -10.03 17.24 9.24
N ILE A 43 -11.10 16.79 8.59
CA ILE A 43 -11.48 15.38 8.49
C ILE A 43 -11.01 14.87 7.13
N GLU A 44 -10.23 13.80 7.15
CA GLU A 44 -9.56 13.23 6.00
C GLU A 44 -10.00 11.74 5.87
N PRO A 45 -9.78 11.11 4.70
CA PRO A 45 -10.01 9.67 4.56
C PRO A 45 -9.28 8.86 5.65
N PRO A 46 -9.85 7.72 6.10
CA PRO A 46 -9.23 6.91 7.14
C PRO A 46 -7.85 6.41 6.69
N ARG A 47 -6.92 6.31 7.65
CA ARG A 47 -5.56 5.80 7.41
C ARG A 47 -5.43 4.34 7.78
N ALA A 48 -6.15 3.90 8.81
CA ALA A 48 -6.16 2.52 9.27
C ALA A 48 -7.41 1.77 8.79
N GLU A 49 -7.26 0.47 8.56
CA GLU A 49 -8.38 -0.42 8.27
C GLU A 49 -9.31 -0.50 9.51
N GLY A 50 -10.61 -0.30 9.30
CA GLY A 50 -11.61 -0.27 10.36
C GLY A 50 -11.86 1.11 11.00
N SER A 51 -11.08 2.14 10.64
CA SER A 51 -11.35 3.52 11.02
C SER A 51 -12.36 4.17 10.06
N VAL A 52 -13.24 5.01 10.61
CA VAL A 52 -14.28 5.72 9.83
C VAL A 52 -13.71 6.94 9.12
N ALA A 53 -12.79 7.64 9.78
CA ALA A 53 -12.12 8.81 9.24
C ALA A 53 -10.79 9.02 9.97
N SER A 54 -9.93 9.84 9.37
CA SER A 54 -8.78 10.40 10.05
C SER A 54 -8.97 11.89 10.25
N TYR A 55 -8.26 12.49 11.21
CA TYR A 55 -8.31 13.93 11.40
C TYR A 55 -6.93 14.52 11.67
N ARG A 56 -6.82 15.83 11.41
CA ARG A 56 -5.65 16.65 11.70
C ARG A 56 -6.10 17.91 12.44
N ILE A 57 -5.21 18.44 13.27
CA ILE A 57 -5.45 19.62 14.11
C ILE A 57 -4.50 20.72 13.70
N TRP A 58 -5.04 21.89 13.41
CA TRP A 58 -4.31 23.12 13.17
C TRP A 58 -4.56 24.07 14.34
N ASN A 59 -3.50 24.58 14.95
CA ASN A 59 -3.59 25.62 15.95
C ASN A 59 -3.94 26.96 15.31
N ALA A 60 -4.34 27.93 16.13
CA ALA A 60 -4.70 29.27 15.66
C ALA A 60 -3.55 30.03 14.96
N ASP A 61 -2.29 29.63 15.17
CA ASP A 61 -1.12 30.18 14.47
C ASP A 61 -0.80 29.45 13.15
N GLY A 62 -1.62 28.47 12.75
CA GLY A 62 -1.42 27.65 11.55
C GLY A 62 -0.47 26.46 11.73
N SER A 63 0.15 26.28 12.90
CA SER A 63 0.96 25.11 13.21
C SER A 63 0.11 23.85 13.41
N ASN A 64 0.70 22.66 13.26
CA ASN A 64 -0.02 21.41 13.51
C ASN A 64 0.11 20.96 14.98
N SER A 65 -0.95 20.38 15.52
CA SER A 65 -0.96 19.74 16.83
C SER A 65 -1.14 18.23 16.72
N GLU A 66 -0.50 17.49 17.61
CA GLU A 66 -0.48 16.01 17.59
C GLU A 66 -1.73 15.39 18.23
N GLN A 67 -2.36 16.06 19.20
CA GLN A 67 -3.52 15.52 19.91
C GLN A 67 -4.40 16.60 20.56
N CYS A 68 -5.71 16.43 20.44
CA CYS A 68 -6.72 17.22 21.14
C CYS A 68 -7.93 16.34 21.47
N GLY A 69 -8.11 16.02 22.76
CA GLY A 69 -9.23 15.17 23.21
C GLY A 69 -10.60 15.83 23.03
N ASN A 70 -10.66 17.17 23.15
CA ASN A 70 -11.89 17.94 22.89
C ASN A 70 -12.25 17.90 21.40
N GLY A 71 -11.24 18.04 20.53
CA GLY A 71 -11.41 17.98 19.08
C GLY A 71 -11.87 16.61 18.61
N ALA A 72 -11.31 15.53 19.17
CA ALA A 72 -11.74 14.16 18.86
C ALA A 72 -13.24 13.93 19.13
N ARG A 73 -13.79 14.49 20.22
CA ARG A 73 -15.24 14.42 20.50
C ARG A 73 -16.06 15.26 19.52
N CYS A 74 -15.57 16.42 19.10
CA CYS A 74 -16.22 17.21 18.05
C CYS A 74 -16.24 16.46 16.70
N ILE A 75 -15.16 15.79 16.34
CA ILE A 75 -15.10 14.94 15.13
C ILE A 75 -16.08 13.77 15.24
N ALA A 76 -16.09 13.07 16.37
CA ALA A 76 -17.05 11.99 16.62
C ALA A 76 -18.50 12.47 16.45
N ALA A 77 -18.83 13.62 17.05
CA ALA A 77 -20.15 14.23 16.93
C ALA A 77 -20.50 14.61 15.49
N TRP A 78 -19.53 15.11 14.72
CA TRP A 78 -19.72 15.42 13.30
C TRP A 78 -19.98 14.17 12.46
N LEU A 79 -19.15 13.13 12.62
CA LEU A 79 -19.26 11.88 11.84
C LEU A 79 -20.59 11.16 12.07
N VAL A 80 -21.09 11.16 13.31
CA VAL A 80 -22.41 10.61 13.63
C VAL A 80 -23.53 11.48 13.05
N ARG A 81 -23.41 12.81 13.15
CA ARG A 81 -24.40 13.75 12.60
C ARG A 81 -24.52 13.66 11.08
N GLU A 82 -23.40 13.49 10.39
CA GLU A 82 -23.34 13.41 8.93
C GLU A 82 -23.75 12.02 8.41
N GLY A 83 -23.63 10.97 9.24
CA GLY A 83 -24.11 9.62 8.95
C GLY A 83 -23.02 8.63 8.54
N SER A 84 -21.76 9.06 8.47
CA SER A 84 -20.61 8.20 8.20
C SER A 84 -20.26 7.24 9.34
N ALA A 85 -20.54 7.61 10.59
CA ALA A 85 -20.40 6.72 11.74
C ALA A 85 -21.79 6.26 12.21
N GLN A 86 -21.97 4.95 12.34
CA GLN A 86 -23.23 4.32 12.77
C GLN A 86 -22.96 3.31 13.89
N GLY A 87 -23.96 3.11 14.75
CA GLY A 87 -23.87 2.21 15.90
C GLY A 87 -23.25 2.86 17.14
N ASP A 88 -23.08 2.05 18.17
CA ASP A 88 -22.71 2.53 19.51
C ASP A 88 -21.19 2.73 19.68
N ARG A 89 -20.39 2.22 18.74
CA ARG A 89 -18.92 2.30 18.80
C ARG A 89 -18.28 2.34 17.42
N PHE A 90 -17.26 3.17 17.26
CA PHE A 90 -16.45 3.26 16.05
C PHE A 90 -15.01 3.70 16.35
N VAL A 91 -14.16 3.80 15.32
CA VAL A 91 -12.74 4.19 15.45
C VAL A 91 -12.44 5.39 14.55
N ILE A 92 -11.63 6.32 15.06
CA ILE A 92 -11.11 7.49 14.32
C ILE A 92 -9.59 7.59 14.46
N ASP A 93 -8.90 8.04 13.41
CA ASP A 93 -7.44 8.17 13.42
C ASP A 93 -6.98 9.60 13.76
N SER A 94 -6.34 9.79 14.92
CA SER A 94 -5.58 11.01 15.23
C SER A 94 -4.18 10.97 14.61
N PRO A 95 -3.46 12.10 14.52
CA PRO A 95 -2.09 12.13 14.01
C PRO A 95 -1.13 11.13 14.67
N LEU A 96 -1.40 10.75 15.93
CA LEU A 96 -0.56 9.83 16.71
C LEU A 96 -1.06 8.38 16.72
N ALA A 97 -2.37 8.16 16.78
CA ALA A 97 -2.96 6.84 16.98
C ALA A 97 -4.44 6.79 16.58
N SER A 98 -4.96 5.57 16.45
CA SER A 98 -6.39 5.33 16.29
C SER A 98 -7.07 5.24 17.66
N HIS A 99 -8.21 5.92 17.81
CA HIS A 99 -8.95 6.01 19.07
C HIS A 99 -10.33 5.38 18.90
N ALA A 100 -10.68 4.49 19.83
CA ALA A 100 -12.06 4.02 19.94
C ALA A 100 -12.95 5.15 20.49
N VAL A 101 -14.14 5.25 19.92
CA VAL A 101 -15.18 6.19 20.32
C VAL A 101 -16.43 5.40 20.66
N ASP A 102 -16.95 5.59 21.86
CA ASP A 102 -18.26 5.07 22.27
C ASP A 102 -19.29 6.22 22.25
N VAL A 103 -20.45 5.97 21.63
CA VAL A 103 -21.58 6.89 21.57
C VAL A 103 -22.46 6.63 22.79
N LEU A 104 -22.54 7.62 23.69
CA LEU A 104 -23.23 7.45 24.98
C LEU A 104 -24.71 7.88 24.96
N GLY A 105 -25.18 8.43 23.83
CA GLY A 105 -26.49 9.09 23.72
C GLY A 105 -26.44 10.58 24.06
N ASP A 106 -27.52 11.31 23.77
CA ASP A 106 -27.69 12.75 24.09
C ASP A 106 -26.54 13.67 23.62
N GLY A 107 -25.89 13.32 22.51
CA GLY A 107 -24.76 14.08 21.97
C GLY A 107 -23.46 13.95 22.78
N GLN A 108 -23.37 12.95 23.66
CA GLN A 108 -22.17 12.65 24.44
C GLN A 108 -21.35 11.53 23.79
N TYR A 109 -20.03 11.71 23.83
CA TYR A 109 -19.06 10.81 23.19
C TYR A 109 -17.92 10.55 24.16
N ALA A 110 -17.60 9.27 24.39
CA ALA A 110 -16.39 8.87 25.09
C ALA A 110 -15.30 8.54 24.06
N VAL A 111 -14.12 9.11 24.25
CA VAL A 111 -12.95 8.85 23.39
C VAL A 111 -11.87 8.20 24.24
N ALA A 112 -11.36 7.06 23.80
CA ALA A 112 -10.25 6.39 24.47
C ALA A 112 -8.97 7.25 24.35
N MET A 113 -8.37 7.64 25.47
CA MET A 113 -7.23 8.57 25.53
C MET A 113 -5.87 7.86 25.77
N GLY A 114 -5.83 6.53 25.67
CA GLY A 114 -4.65 5.72 25.98
C GLY A 114 -4.41 5.52 27.47
N VAL A 115 -3.26 4.94 27.81
CA VAL A 115 -2.86 4.60 29.19
C VAL A 115 -1.92 5.67 29.76
N PRO A 116 -2.16 6.17 30.99
CA PRO A 116 -1.28 7.14 31.62
C PRO A 116 0.11 6.55 31.93
N LEU A 117 1.16 7.31 31.64
CA LEU A 117 2.55 6.92 31.94
C LEU A 117 3.10 7.81 33.06
N PHE A 118 3.58 7.20 34.14
CA PHE A 118 4.07 7.90 35.34
C PHE A 118 5.60 7.89 35.45
N GLU A 119 6.33 7.13 34.62
CA GLU A 119 7.80 7.14 34.69
C GLU A 119 8.36 8.51 34.25
N PRO A 120 9.30 9.12 34.99
CA PRO A 120 9.87 10.43 34.64
C PRO A 120 10.37 10.52 33.20
N ALA A 121 11.02 9.46 32.72
CA ALA A 121 11.52 9.38 31.34
C ALA A 121 10.41 9.42 30.27
N LYS A 122 9.19 8.96 30.60
CA LYS A 122 8.01 9.00 29.72
C LYS A 122 7.24 10.33 29.80
N VAL A 123 7.43 11.10 30.88
CA VAL A 123 6.92 12.48 31.08
C VAL A 123 7.94 13.56 30.65
N PRO A 124 9.00 13.19 29.92
CA PRO A 124 10.28 13.92 29.86
C PRO A 124 10.70 14.75 31.09
N LEU A 125 10.50 14.25 32.32
CA LEU A 125 10.91 14.92 33.55
C LEU A 125 12.36 14.55 33.92
N ILE A 126 13.26 15.54 33.93
CA ILE A 126 14.68 15.39 34.25
C ILE A 126 14.96 15.68 35.73
N GLY A 127 15.91 14.93 36.31
CA GLY A 127 16.35 15.07 37.69
C GLY A 127 15.77 14.02 38.65
N PHE A 128 14.97 13.09 38.12
CA PHE A 128 14.33 12.03 38.90
C PHE A 128 14.44 10.68 38.17
N ALA A 129 15.01 9.68 38.85
CA ALA A 129 15.27 8.37 38.25
C ALA A 129 14.05 7.42 38.25
N HIS A 130 13.13 7.60 39.21
CA HIS A 130 12.02 6.67 39.46
C HIS A 130 10.69 7.42 39.58
N PRO A 131 9.55 6.75 39.25
CA PRO A 131 8.23 7.30 39.50
C PRO A 131 8.05 7.58 40.99
N ARG A 132 7.37 8.69 41.30
CA ARG A 132 7.02 9.12 42.65
C ARG A 132 5.58 9.59 42.64
N GLU A 133 4.89 9.45 43.77
CA GLU A 133 3.59 10.08 43.95
C GLU A 133 3.70 11.60 43.82
N GLU A 134 4.75 12.19 44.38
CA GLU A 134 5.01 13.63 44.37
C GLU A 134 6.48 13.96 44.05
N TYR A 135 6.65 15.04 43.30
CA TYR A 135 7.91 15.68 42.97
C TYR A 135 7.94 17.08 43.61
N LEU A 136 9.15 17.51 43.98
CA LEU A 136 9.40 18.81 44.59
C LEU A 136 10.42 19.54 43.73
N LEU A 137 10.08 20.75 43.28
CA LEU A 137 11.00 21.62 42.54
C LEU A 137 11.07 23.01 43.20
N PRO A 138 12.28 23.54 43.43
CA PRO A 138 12.45 24.91 43.88
C PRO A 138 12.18 25.88 42.71
N LEU A 139 11.17 26.72 42.84
CA LEU A 139 10.82 27.78 41.89
C LEU A 139 10.88 29.13 42.59
N GLN A 140 11.88 29.95 42.24
CA GLN A 140 12.04 31.34 42.71
C GLN A 140 11.87 31.52 44.24
N GLY A 141 12.42 30.62 45.04
CA GLY A 141 12.38 30.70 46.52
C GLY A 141 11.18 29.98 47.17
N GLU A 142 10.24 29.45 46.40
CA GLU A 142 9.17 28.56 46.86
C GLU A 142 9.45 27.12 46.41
N THR A 143 8.98 26.12 47.16
CA THR A 143 9.01 24.72 46.69
C THR A 143 7.65 24.34 46.17
N VAL A 144 7.55 24.02 44.88
CA VAL A 144 6.32 23.54 44.26
C VAL A 144 6.27 22.03 44.30
N ARG A 145 5.13 21.52 44.73
CA ARG A 145 4.80 20.10 44.82
C ARG A 145 3.81 19.73 43.72
N PHE A 146 4.12 18.69 42.95
CA PHE A 146 3.27 18.25 41.85
C PHE A 146 3.41 16.75 41.60
N ALA A 147 2.42 16.16 40.93
CA ALA A 147 2.52 14.86 40.28
C ALA A 147 2.90 15.04 38.81
N ALA A 148 3.59 14.05 38.23
CA ALA A 148 3.94 14.06 36.82
C ALA A 148 3.29 12.86 36.12
N VAL A 149 2.62 13.10 34.99
CA VAL A 149 1.99 12.06 34.18
C VAL A 149 2.03 12.45 32.71
N SER A 150 2.14 11.47 31.82
CA SER A 150 2.01 11.66 30.38
C SER A 150 0.76 10.98 29.86
N MET A 151 -0.04 11.73 29.10
CA MET A 151 -1.21 11.24 28.34
C MET A 151 -0.89 11.19 26.84
N GLY A 152 0.39 11.02 26.49
CA GLY A 152 0.96 11.27 25.15
C GLY A 152 1.71 12.61 25.09
N ASN A 153 1.32 13.57 25.93
CA ASN A 153 2.03 14.83 26.19
C ASN A 153 2.27 15.02 27.70
N PRO A 154 3.28 15.81 28.12
CA PRO A 154 3.66 15.91 29.54
C PRO A 154 2.70 16.80 30.34
N HIS A 155 2.33 16.34 31.54
CA HIS A 155 1.51 17.08 32.50
C HIS A 155 2.15 17.10 33.90
N ALA A 156 2.09 18.26 34.55
CA ALA A 156 2.36 18.45 35.96
C ALA A 156 1.04 18.83 36.66
N VAL A 157 0.62 18.04 37.64
CA VAL A 157 -0.64 18.22 38.37
C VAL A 157 -0.34 18.68 39.79
N ILE A 158 -0.82 19.87 40.14
CA ILE A 158 -0.68 20.49 41.46
C ILE A 158 -2.05 20.43 42.13
N GLU A 159 -2.12 19.75 43.28
CA GLU A 159 -3.33 19.79 44.10
C GLU A 159 -3.35 21.10 44.92
N VAL A 160 -4.46 21.83 44.87
CA VAL A 160 -4.65 23.13 45.53
C VAL A 160 -5.88 23.13 46.41
N GLY A 161 -5.84 23.91 47.49
CA GLY A 161 -7.00 24.05 48.40
C GLY A 161 -8.15 24.87 47.80
N LEU A 162 -7.84 25.86 46.95
CA LEU A 162 -8.82 26.73 46.29
C LEU A 162 -8.36 27.04 44.87
N VAL A 163 -9.06 26.50 43.87
CA VAL A 163 -8.68 26.62 42.45
C VAL A 163 -8.82 28.05 41.91
N ASP A 164 -9.79 28.81 42.44
CA ASP A 164 -10.05 30.19 42.00
C ASP A 164 -8.91 31.14 42.41
N ALA A 165 -8.20 30.82 43.50
CA ALA A 165 -7.03 31.57 43.98
C ALA A 165 -5.68 30.95 43.55
N ALA A 166 -5.70 29.91 42.70
CA ALA A 166 -4.47 29.25 42.27
C ALA A 166 -3.60 30.20 41.44
N PRO A 167 -2.27 30.23 41.66
CA PRO A 167 -1.34 31.11 40.93
C PRO A 167 -1.02 30.54 39.53
N VAL A 168 -2.04 30.38 38.68
CA VAL A 168 -1.98 29.63 37.42
C VAL A 168 -0.90 30.17 36.49
N GLU A 169 -0.93 31.47 36.16
CA GLU A 169 0.03 32.08 35.26
C GLU A 169 1.47 32.06 35.82
N ARG A 170 1.62 32.43 37.10
CA ARG A 170 2.93 32.51 37.77
C ARG A 170 3.58 31.13 37.86
N VAL A 171 2.92 30.16 38.48
CA VAL A 171 3.50 28.83 38.70
C VAL A 171 3.53 28.02 37.40
N GLY A 172 2.51 28.15 36.56
CA GLY A 172 2.45 27.52 35.24
C GLY A 172 3.62 27.94 34.36
N GLY A 173 3.85 29.26 34.23
CA GLY A 173 4.99 29.80 33.47
C GLY A 173 6.34 29.36 34.02
N LEU A 174 6.52 29.37 35.35
CA LEU A 174 7.77 28.95 35.98
C LEU A 174 8.09 27.47 35.74
N LEU A 175 7.09 26.58 35.84
CA LEU A 175 7.29 25.15 35.56
C LEU A 175 7.55 24.88 34.08
N GLN A 176 6.89 25.59 33.18
CA GLN A 176 7.11 25.45 31.74
C GLN A 176 8.52 25.81 31.30
N GLN A 177 9.16 26.75 32.00
CA GLN A 177 10.52 27.22 31.74
C GLN A 177 11.58 26.46 32.56
N HIS A 178 11.16 25.61 33.49
CA HIS A 178 12.08 24.93 34.39
C HIS A 178 12.92 23.89 33.65
N ALA A 179 14.22 23.83 33.95
CA ALA A 179 15.17 22.92 33.28
C ALA A 179 14.81 21.43 33.41
N SER A 180 14.04 21.05 34.43
CA SER A 180 13.50 19.69 34.59
C SER A 180 12.48 19.30 33.54
N PHE A 181 11.88 20.26 32.83
CA PHE A 181 10.94 20.03 31.72
C PHE A 181 11.52 20.59 30.41
N PRO A 182 12.52 19.92 29.80
CA PRO A 182 13.17 20.40 28.57
C PRO A 182 12.22 20.53 27.38
N LYS A 183 11.13 19.76 27.37
CA LYS A 183 10.07 19.83 26.35
C LYS A 183 8.87 20.68 26.80
N SER A 184 9.05 21.47 27.86
CA SER A 184 8.00 22.17 28.59
C SER A 184 6.87 21.21 29.05
N VAL A 185 5.81 21.73 29.69
CA VAL A 185 4.80 20.91 30.37
C VAL A 185 3.45 21.62 30.49
N ASN A 186 2.34 20.88 30.42
CA ASN A 186 1.04 21.43 30.78
C ASN A 186 0.88 21.39 32.30
N VAL A 187 0.44 22.48 32.92
CA VAL A 187 0.35 22.59 34.38
C VAL A 187 -1.10 22.68 34.80
N GLY A 188 -1.61 21.62 35.44
CA GLY A 188 -2.97 21.54 35.96
C GLY A 188 -3.04 21.85 37.45
N PHE A 189 -3.96 22.71 37.86
CA PHE A 189 -4.25 23.05 39.26
C PHE A 189 -5.60 22.44 39.64
N ALA A 190 -5.56 21.36 40.43
CA ALA A 190 -6.72 20.55 40.74
C ALA A 190 -7.18 20.76 42.18
N GLN A 191 -8.49 20.98 42.36
CA GLN A 191 -9.14 21.03 43.67
C GLN A 191 -10.15 19.89 43.78
N VAL A 192 -9.94 18.98 44.72
CA VAL A 192 -10.90 17.89 44.99
C VAL A 192 -12.11 18.46 45.73
N MET A 193 -13.29 18.32 45.15
CA MET A 193 -14.56 18.75 45.76
C MET A 193 -15.28 17.62 46.48
N GLY A 194 -15.00 16.38 46.08
CA GLY A 194 -15.55 15.16 46.64
C GLY A 194 -15.02 13.92 45.91
N PRO A 195 -15.50 12.71 46.28
CA PRO A 195 -14.98 11.47 45.73
C PRO A 195 -15.23 11.31 44.22
N GLU A 196 -16.25 11.96 43.65
CA GLU A 196 -16.59 11.86 42.21
C GLU A 196 -16.48 13.20 41.48
N HIS A 197 -15.88 14.22 42.11
CA HIS A 197 -15.83 15.57 41.54
C HIS A 197 -14.56 16.32 41.92
N ALA A 198 -13.88 16.87 40.92
CA ALA A 198 -12.80 17.85 41.09
C ALA A 198 -13.00 19.06 40.16
N ARG A 199 -12.44 20.21 40.54
CA ARG A 199 -12.31 21.39 39.68
C ARG A 199 -10.87 21.49 39.18
N LEU A 200 -10.67 22.00 37.97
CA LEU A 200 -9.37 22.07 37.33
C LEU A 200 -9.21 23.37 36.53
N ARG A 201 -8.07 24.03 36.69
CA ARG A 201 -7.56 25.07 35.76
C ARG A 201 -6.25 24.60 35.15
N VAL A 202 -6.01 24.89 33.88
CA VAL A 202 -4.82 24.38 33.17
C VAL A 202 -4.08 25.52 32.48
N PHE A 203 -2.78 25.58 32.71
CA PHE A 203 -1.84 26.41 31.96
C PHE A 203 -1.15 25.53 30.91
N GLU A 204 -1.61 25.62 29.67
CA GLU A 204 -1.19 24.78 28.56
C GLU A 204 0.14 25.23 27.97
N ARG A 205 0.93 24.23 27.54
CA ARG A 205 2.26 24.42 26.96
C ARG A 205 2.20 25.31 25.72
N GLY A 206 2.85 26.48 25.80
CA GLY A 206 2.96 27.42 24.67
C GLY A 206 1.70 28.23 24.37
N VAL A 207 0.65 28.11 25.20
CA VAL A 207 -0.62 28.84 25.01
C VAL A 207 -0.90 29.75 26.21
N GLY A 208 -0.81 29.22 27.43
CA GLY A 208 -1.23 29.91 28.65
C GLY A 208 -2.46 29.26 29.27
N GLU A 209 -3.22 30.00 30.08
CA GLU A 209 -4.44 29.45 30.68
C GLU A 209 -5.54 29.25 29.63
N THR A 210 -6.13 28.06 29.60
CA THR A 210 -7.20 27.71 28.65
C THR A 210 -8.50 27.36 29.36
N LEU A 211 -9.62 27.54 28.65
CA LEU A 211 -10.95 27.23 29.21
C LEU A 211 -11.15 25.73 29.43
N ALA A 212 -10.57 24.88 28.58
CA ALA A 212 -10.56 23.45 28.81
C ALA A 212 -9.42 22.74 28.07
N CYS A 213 -8.73 21.85 28.79
CA CYS A 213 -7.72 20.95 28.26
C CYS A 213 -8.15 19.50 28.51
N GLY A 214 -8.49 18.76 27.44
CA GLY A 214 -8.96 17.38 27.57
C GLY A 214 -7.90 16.43 28.15
N SER A 215 -6.65 16.49 27.66
CA SER A 215 -5.56 15.68 28.20
C SER A 215 -5.15 16.11 29.60
N GLY A 216 -5.26 17.41 29.92
CA GLY A 216 -5.06 17.94 31.28
C GLY A 216 -6.11 17.45 32.26
N ALA A 217 -7.37 17.36 31.85
CA ALA A 217 -8.45 16.77 32.65
C ALA A 217 -8.21 15.29 32.91
N CYS A 218 -7.82 14.52 31.89
CA CYS A 218 -7.43 13.12 32.08
C CYS A 218 -6.24 13.00 33.05
N ALA A 219 -5.17 13.79 32.86
CA ALA A 219 -3.97 13.78 33.70
C ALA A 219 -4.28 14.09 35.16
N ALA A 220 -5.10 15.11 35.43
CA ALA A 220 -5.53 15.46 36.78
C ALA A 220 -6.39 14.35 37.40
N ALA A 221 -7.38 13.84 36.65
CA ALA A 221 -8.25 12.78 37.12
C ALA A 221 -7.47 11.51 37.48
N VAL A 222 -6.65 10.98 36.57
CA VAL A 222 -5.88 9.74 36.81
C VAL A 222 -4.86 9.92 37.93
N THR A 223 -4.26 11.10 38.07
CA THR A 223 -3.37 11.41 39.20
C THR A 223 -4.11 11.34 40.54
N LEU A 224 -5.27 12.00 40.63
CA LEU A 224 -6.08 12.00 41.85
C LEU A 224 -6.66 10.61 42.16
N MET A 225 -7.08 9.88 41.13
CA MET A 225 -7.54 8.50 41.24
C MET A 225 -6.44 7.57 41.73
N HIS A 226 -5.22 7.72 41.21
CA HIS A 226 -4.07 6.92 41.60
C HIS A 226 -3.69 7.15 43.06
N ARG A 227 -3.87 8.39 43.55
CA ARG A 227 -3.68 8.76 44.97
C ARG A 227 -4.87 8.42 45.88
N GLY A 228 -5.91 7.77 45.37
CA GLY A 228 -7.14 7.46 46.13
C GLY A 228 -7.94 8.69 46.56
N ARG A 229 -7.70 9.86 45.94
CA ARG A 229 -8.40 11.13 46.20
C ARG A 229 -9.71 11.26 45.43
N LEU A 230 -9.84 10.50 44.34
CA LEU A 230 -10.97 10.54 43.41
C LEU A 230 -11.33 9.10 43.00
N GLN A 231 -12.62 8.82 42.79
CA GLN A 231 -13.09 7.54 42.25
C GLN A 231 -12.72 7.41 40.77
N ARG A 232 -12.68 6.17 40.29
CA ARG A 232 -12.29 5.80 38.91
C ARG A 232 -13.27 6.27 37.83
N ASP A 233 -14.46 6.72 38.21
CA ASP A 233 -15.38 7.46 37.34
C ASP A 233 -15.71 8.78 38.05
N ALA A 234 -15.32 9.90 37.46
CA ALA A 234 -15.47 11.20 38.10
C ALA A 234 -15.64 12.34 37.10
N ARG A 235 -16.29 13.40 37.57
CA ARG A 235 -16.43 14.66 36.85
C ARG A 235 -15.27 15.61 37.16
N ILE A 236 -14.69 16.20 36.13
CA ILE A 236 -13.71 17.28 36.19
C ILE A 236 -14.36 18.54 35.62
N SER A 237 -14.54 19.56 36.46
CA SER A 237 -15.09 20.86 36.06
C SER A 237 -13.97 21.83 35.69
N LEU A 238 -13.91 22.22 34.43
CA LEU A 238 -13.00 23.25 33.90
C LEU A 238 -13.77 24.56 33.68
N PRO A 239 -13.09 25.71 33.50
CA PRO A 239 -13.77 26.98 33.22
C PRO A 239 -14.74 26.94 32.04
N GLY A 240 -14.42 26.15 31.01
CA GLY A 240 -15.26 25.98 29.81
C GLY A 240 -16.35 24.92 29.91
N GLY A 241 -16.36 24.09 30.97
CA GLY A 241 -17.38 23.08 31.19
C GLY A 241 -16.88 21.80 31.83
N ASP A 242 -17.79 20.82 31.95
CA ASP A 242 -17.54 19.56 32.63
C ASP A 242 -17.08 18.46 31.68
N LEU A 243 -16.11 17.66 32.12
CA LEU A 243 -15.70 16.42 31.49
C LEU A 243 -15.86 15.25 32.46
N ARG A 244 -16.43 14.14 32.00
CA ARG A 244 -16.47 12.88 32.76
C ARG A 244 -15.30 12.02 32.35
N ILE A 245 -14.47 11.61 33.31
CA ILE A 245 -13.28 10.80 33.08
C ILE A 245 -13.47 9.45 33.77
N GLN A 246 -13.32 8.39 32.98
CA GLN A 246 -13.36 7.01 33.45
C GLN A 246 -11.99 6.35 33.26
N TRP A 247 -11.50 5.72 34.32
CA TRP A 247 -10.25 4.97 34.32
C TRP A 247 -10.49 3.58 34.93
N PRO A 248 -10.86 2.57 34.12
CA PRO A 248 -11.39 1.29 34.63
C PRO A 248 -10.38 0.44 35.43
N GLY A 249 -9.09 0.78 35.41
CA GLY A 249 -8.05 0.15 36.23
C GLY A 249 -6.65 0.62 35.84
N ASP A 250 -5.63 0.21 36.58
CA ASP A 250 -4.21 0.53 36.30
C ASP A 250 -3.64 -0.19 35.07
N GLY A 251 -4.52 -0.56 34.14
CA GLY A 251 -4.25 -1.45 33.01
C GLY A 251 -2.87 -1.18 32.43
N GLN A 252 -2.03 -2.21 32.42
CA GLN A 252 -0.84 -2.22 31.58
C GLN A 252 -1.25 -1.80 30.17
N PRO A 253 -0.39 -1.07 29.43
CA PRO A 253 -0.71 -0.67 28.07
C PRO A 253 -1.31 -1.86 27.35
N VAL A 254 -2.59 -1.76 26.99
CA VAL A 254 -3.13 -2.58 25.93
C VAL A 254 -2.39 -2.04 24.71
N LEU A 255 -1.19 -2.58 24.47
CA LEU A 255 -0.50 -2.36 23.22
C LEU A 255 -1.52 -2.79 22.19
N GLY A 256 -2.06 -1.81 21.46
CA GLY A 256 -2.96 -2.14 20.37
C GLY A 256 -2.24 -3.14 19.46
N ALA A 257 -2.97 -4.07 18.85
CA ALA A 257 -2.34 -5.04 17.94
C ALA A 257 -1.42 -4.35 16.90
N HIS A 258 -1.79 -3.13 16.50
CA HIS A 258 -0.99 -2.24 15.65
C HIS A 258 0.31 -1.73 16.27
N GLU A 259 0.32 -1.39 17.57
CA GLU A 259 1.54 -0.98 18.27
C GLU A 259 2.49 -2.15 18.48
N VAL A 260 1.96 -3.33 18.85
CA VAL A 260 2.74 -4.57 18.91
C VAL A 260 3.35 -4.87 17.54
N ALA A 261 2.54 -4.79 16.47
CA ALA A 261 3.01 -5.02 15.12
C ALA A 261 4.09 -4.00 14.69
N ALA A 262 3.89 -2.71 14.96
CA ALA A 262 4.86 -1.66 14.65
C ALA A 262 6.15 -1.80 15.45
N TRP A 263 6.07 -2.29 16.69
CA TRP A 263 7.24 -2.58 17.52
C TRP A 263 7.99 -3.82 17.02
N LEU A 264 7.29 -4.92 16.73
CA LEU A 264 7.90 -6.14 16.18
C LEU A 264 8.56 -5.91 14.81
N ARG A 265 7.98 -5.07 13.95
CA ARG A 265 8.60 -4.65 12.68
C ARG A 265 9.93 -3.92 12.88
N ARG A 266 10.03 -3.09 13.92
CA ARG A 266 11.26 -2.38 14.29
C ARG A 266 12.29 -3.28 14.99
N HIS A 267 11.87 -4.45 15.46
CA HIS A 267 12.71 -5.40 16.21
C HIS A 267 12.62 -6.82 15.63
N PRO A 268 13.06 -7.05 14.39
CA PRO A 268 12.88 -8.34 13.70
C PRO A 268 13.64 -9.51 14.36
N GLY A 269 14.60 -9.23 15.24
CA GLY A 269 15.32 -10.24 16.02
C GLY A 269 14.62 -10.68 17.32
N PHE A 270 13.50 -10.06 17.69
CA PHE A 270 12.83 -10.29 18.98
C PHE A 270 12.51 -11.77 19.23
N LEU A 271 11.89 -12.45 18.26
CA LEU A 271 11.53 -13.86 18.40
C LEU A 271 12.75 -14.81 18.44
N LYS A 272 13.94 -14.36 18.01
CA LYS A 272 15.18 -15.14 18.22
C LYS A 272 15.63 -15.12 19.68
N GLN A 273 15.34 -14.03 20.40
CA GLN A 273 15.66 -13.88 21.82
C GLN A 273 14.63 -14.57 22.72
N PHE A 274 13.43 -14.83 22.20
CA PHE A 274 12.32 -15.49 22.90
C PHE A 274 11.75 -16.65 22.05
N PRO A 275 12.50 -17.76 21.89
CA PRO A 275 12.10 -18.87 21.02
C PRO A 275 10.81 -19.57 21.48
N ASP A 276 10.57 -19.62 22.80
CA ASP A 276 9.36 -20.23 23.37
C ASP A 276 8.08 -19.48 22.96
N LEU A 277 8.21 -18.16 22.75
CA LEU A 277 7.10 -17.33 22.26
C LEU A 277 6.77 -17.65 20.80
N ALA A 278 7.77 -17.92 19.97
CA ALA A 278 7.54 -18.31 18.57
C ALA A 278 6.82 -19.67 18.44
N LEU A 279 6.98 -20.57 19.41
CA LEU A 279 6.32 -21.87 19.46
C LEU A 279 4.86 -21.78 19.95
N THR A 280 4.56 -20.80 20.79
CA THR A 280 3.24 -20.60 21.40
C THR A 280 2.36 -19.63 20.63
N LEU A 281 2.94 -18.76 19.79
CA LEU A 281 2.20 -17.89 18.89
C LEU A 281 1.46 -18.69 17.82
N VAL A 282 0.17 -18.37 17.67
CA VAL A 282 -0.75 -19.09 16.81
C VAL A 282 -1.21 -18.19 15.68
N VAL A 283 -1.22 -18.71 14.45
CA VAL A 283 -1.70 -17.98 13.27
C VAL A 283 -3.07 -18.54 12.90
N PRO A 284 -4.15 -17.74 13.00
CA PRO A 284 -5.46 -18.17 12.54
C PRO A 284 -5.42 -18.42 11.03
N ARG A 285 -6.07 -19.50 10.58
CA ARG A 285 -6.26 -19.83 9.16
C ARG A 285 -7.74 -19.64 8.84
N ASP A 286 -8.02 -19.14 7.64
CA ASP A 286 -9.39 -18.95 7.16
C ASP A 286 -10.17 -20.27 7.08
N ASP A 287 -9.46 -21.39 6.87
CA ASP A 287 -9.98 -22.76 6.94
C ASP A 287 -9.01 -23.70 7.70
N GLY A 288 -9.50 -24.35 8.77
CA GLY A 288 -8.81 -25.40 9.53
C GLY A 288 -8.30 -25.02 10.93
N PRO A 289 -7.70 -25.97 11.68
CA PRO A 289 -7.21 -25.72 13.04
C PRO A 289 -6.02 -24.76 13.04
N THR A 290 -5.99 -23.90 14.05
CA THR A 290 -4.95 -22.89 14.27
C THR A 290 -3.56 -23.54 14.33
N ALA A 291 -2.64 -23.10 13.47
CA ALA A 291 -1.28 -23.65 13.40
C ALA A 291 -0.29 -22.75 14.14
N SER A 292 0.75 -23.34 14.74
CA SER A 292 1.84 -22.55 15.34
C SER A 292 2.56 -21.74 14.26
N LEU A 293 3.08 -20.57 14.63
CA LEU A 293 3.81 -19.68 13.72
C LEU A 293 4.98 -20.41 13.02
N ALA A 294 5.67 -21.29 13.73
CA ALA A 294 6.74 -22.11 13.17
C ALA A 294 6.23 -23.09 12.09
N SER A 295 5.09 -23.75 12.32
CA SER A 295 4.47 -24.63 11.32
C SER A 295 3.98 -23.85 10.11
N TYR A 296 3.39 -22.66 10.34
CA TYR A 296 2.94 -21.78 9.26
C TYR A 296 4.11 -21.31 8.38
N GLN A 297 5.23 -20.89 8.98
CA GLN A 297 6.42 -20.49 8.22
C GLN A 297 7.00 -21.63 7.38
N LEU A 298 7.03 -22.86 7.92
CA LEU A 298 7.46 -24.03 7.16
C LEU A 298 6.57 -24.33 5.96
N ASP A 299 5.25 -24.19 6.11
CA ASP A 299 4.29 -24.42 5.02
C ASP A 299 4.45 -23.37 3.91
N VAL A 300 4.54 -22.08 4.27
CA VAL A 300 4.80 -20.99 3.30
C VAL A 300 6.11 -21.22 2.55
N LEU A 301 7.17 -21.63 3.26
CA LEU A 301 8.46 -21.93 2.63
C LEU A 301 8.37 -23.15 1.70
N ARG A 302 7.63 -24.20 2.08
CA ARG A 302 7.39 -25.37 1.23
C ARG A 302 6.61 -25.00 -0.02
N GLU A 303 5.60 -24.17 0.10
CA GLU A 303 4.81 -23.70 -1.05
C GLU A 303 5.65 -22.86 -2.00
N LYS A 304 6.42 -21.89 -1.48
CA LYS A 304 7.38 -21.12 -2.29
C LYS A 304 8.40 -22.02 -2.97
N ASN A 305 8.94 -23.02 -2.27
CA ASN A 305 9.87 -23.98 -2.88
C ASN A 305 9.20 -24.79 -4.01
N ARG A 306 7.94 -25.20 -3.86
CA ARG A 306 7.18 -25.89 -4.91
C ARG A 306 6.91 -24.98 -6.11
N GLU A 307 6.63 -23.71 -5.87
CA GLU A 307 6.45 -22.73 -6.95
C GLU A 307 7.75 -22.47 -7.71
N LEU A 308 8.86 -22.23 -6.98
CA LEU A 308 10.17 -22.03 -7.59
C LEU A 308 10.62 -23.26 -8.38
N ALA A 309 10.39 -24.47 -7.85
CA ALA A 309 10.70 -25.70 -8.56
C ALA A 309 9.90 -25.83 -9.86
N ARG A 310 8.61 -25.46 -9.88
CA ARG A 310 7.79 -25.42 -11.11
C ARG A 310 8.34 -24.43 -12.13
N ARG A 311 8.64 -23.19 -11.71
CA ARG A 311 9.23 -22.17 -12.60
C ARG A 311 10.57 -22.61 -13.18
N LEU A 312 11.41 -23.28 -12.39
CA LEU A 312 12.69 -23.82 -12.85
C LEU A 312 12.49 -24.92 -13.90
N ALA A 313 11.51 -25.81 -13.68
CA ALA A 313 11.15 -26.85 -14.65
C ALA A 313 10.64 -26.25 -15.97
N ASP A 314 9.81 -25.22 -15.92
CA ASP A 314 9.28 -24.53 -17.11
C ASP A 314 10.39 -23.83 -17.92
N LEU A 315 11.35 -23.18 -17.23
CA LEU A 315 12.53 -22.59 -17.86
C LEU A 315 13.39 -23.66 -18.52
N GLY A 316 13.59 -24.80 -17.83
CA GLY A 316 14.31 -25.95 -18.38
C GLY A 316 13.66 -26.52 -19.63
N ALA A 317 12.33 -26.69 -19.62
CA ALA A 317 11.57 -27.16 -20.77
C ALA A 317 11.67 -26.17 -21.95
N THR A 318 11.55 -24.87 -21.69
CA THR A 318 11.69 -23.83 -22.72
C THR A 318 13.10 -23.81 -23.32
N ALA A 319 14.14 -23.95 -22.49
CA ALA A 319 15.52 -24.03 -22.95
C ALA A 319 15.75 -25.24 -23.87
N GLN A 320 15.22 -26.42 -23.53
CA GLN A 320 15.32 -27.62 -24.37
C GLN A 320 14.62 -27.45 -25.73
N VAL A 321 13.45 -26.80 -25.77
CA VAL A 321 12.77 -26.50 -27.04
C VAL A 321 13.60 -25.56 -27.90
N ASN A 322 14.16 -24.50 -27.30
CA ASN A 322 15.02 -23.55 -28.00
C ASN A 322 16.29 -24.21 -28.54
N GLU A 323 16.92 -25.09 -27.76
CA GLU A 323 18.09 -25.86 -28.19
C GLU A 323 17.76 -26.76 -29.39
N ARG A 324 16.63 -27.47 -29.36
CA ARG A 324 16.17 -28.29 -30.50
C ARG A 324 15.93 -27.45 -31.75
N LEU A 325 15.30 -26.28 -31.62
CA LEU A 325 15.07 -25.35 -32.74
C LEU A 325 16.40 -24.83 -33.32
N ALA A 326 17.37 -24.50 -32.47
CA ALA A 326 18.70 -24.06 -32.90
C ALA A 326 19.43 -25.15 -33.68
N VAL A 327 19.43 -26.39 -33.18
CA VAL A 327 20.04 -27.54 -33.88
C VAL A 327 19.38 -27.78 -35.23
N ARG A 328 18.04 -27.76 -35.31
CA ARG A 328 17.31 -27.93 -36.58
C ARG A 328 17.65 -26.84 -37.59
N THR A 329 17.66 -25.57 -37.15
CA THR A 329 18.01 -24.43 -38.01
C THR A 329 19.43 -24.55 -38.57
N HIS A 330 20.37 -25.01 -37.73
CA HIS A 330 21.75 -25.25 -38.15
C HIS A 330 21.84 -26.40 -39.17
N GLN A 331 21.15 -27.51 -38.92
CA GLN A 331 21.10 -28.67 -39.83
C GLN A 331 20.49 -28.29 -41.18
N LEU A 332 19.40 -27.53 -41.20
CA LEU A 332 18.81 -27.01 -42.43
C LEU A 332 19.80 -26.14 -43.19
N THR A 333 20.44 -25.18 -42.52
CA THR A 333 21.44 -24.31 -43.16
C THR A 333 22.54 -25.13 -43.82
N LEU A 334 23.08 -26.15 -43.13
CA LEU A 334 24.07 -27.05 -43.70
C LEU A 334 23.53 -27.87 -44.88
N ALA A 335 22.28 -28.34 -44.80
CA ALA A 335 21.64 -29.09 -45.88
C ALA A 335 21.46 -28.22 -47.13
N LEU A 336 21.06 -26.95 -46.98
CA LEU A 336 20.93 -26.00 -48.08
C LEU A 336 22.29 -25.63 -48.68
N MET A 337 23.32 -25.44 -47.85
CA MET A 337 24.67 -25.10 -48.32
C MET A 337 25.36 -26.24 -49.09
N LYS A 338 24.98 -27.50 -48.84
CA LYS A 338 25.56 -28.67 -49.53
C LYS A 338 25.03 -28.86 -50.95
N GLN A 339 23.95 -28.19 -51.34
CA GLN A 339 23.38 -28.36 -52.67
C GLN A 339 24.25 -27.66 -53.72
N ASP A 340 24.23 -28.22 -54.93
CA ASP A 340 25.04 -27.78 -56.07
C ASP A 340 24.25 -26.93 -57.08
N ASN A 341 22.93 -26.82 -56.92
CA ASN A 341 22.07 -26.00 -57.77
C ASN A 341 20.80 -25.51 -57.03
N ALA A 342 20.11 -24.56 -57.64
CA ALA A 342 18.90 -23.95 -57.07
C ALA A 342 17.73 -24.95 -56.92
N ALA A 343 17.58 -25.91 -57.84
CA ALA A 343 16.49 -26.89 -57.80
C ALA A 343 16.61 -27.83 -56.58
N ASP A 344 17.81 -28.34 -56.34
CA ASP A 344 18.09 -29.19 -55.17
C ASP A 344 18.02 -28.41 -53.86
N THR A 345 18.39 -27.12 -53.87
CA THR A 345 18.22 -26.22 -52.71
C THR A 345 16.74 -26.07 -52.33
N LEU A 346 15.85 -25.83 -53.31
CA LEU A 346 14.41 -25.74 -53.07
C LEU A 346 13.80 -27.09 -52.63
N ARG A 347 14.24 -28.21 -53.21
CA ARG A 347 13.80 -29.56 -52.78
C ARG A 347 14.18 -29.83 -51.33
N ALA A 348 15.43 -29.53 -50.94
CA ALA A 348 15.91 -29.73 -49.58
C ALA A 348 15.10 -28.89 -48.58
N MET A 349 14.76 -27.64 -48.94
CA MET A 349 13.88 -26.81 -48.12
C MET A 349 12.47 -27.39 -48.00
N ALA A 350 11.85 -27.77 -49.11
CA ALA A 350 10.50 -28.33 -49.12
C ALA A 350 10.43 -29.62 -48.29
N ALA A 351 11.43 -30.50 -48.42
CA ALA A 351 11.53 -31.73 -47.63
C ALA A 351 11.68 -31.42 -46.13
N SER A 352 12.56 -30.48 -45.76
CA SER A 352 12.73 -30.08 -44.35
C SER A 352 11.45 -29.50 -43.77
N LEU A 353 10.72 -28.67 -44.51
CA LEU A 353 9.43 -28.12 -44.07
C LEU A 353 8.38 -29.23 -43.90
N GLN A 354 8.32 -30.18 -44.82
CA GLN A 354 7.37 -31.30 -44.71
C GLN A 354 7.66 -32.19 -43.50
N GLU A 355 8.95 -32.42 -43.19
CA GLU A 355 9.39 -33.18 -42.02
C GLU A 355 9.13 -32.41 -40.71
N ASP A 356 9.58 -31.15 -40.63
CA ASP A 356 9.45 -30.31 -39.43
C ASP A 356 7.99 -30.04 -39.07
N PHE A 357 7.13 -29.91 -40.08
CA PHE A 357 5.71 -29.62 -39.90
C PHE A 357 4.81 -30.86 -40.04
N ALA A 358 5.36 -32.07 -40.10
CA ALA A 358 4.66 -33.35 -39.91
C ALA A 358 3.34 -33.49 -40.70
N GLY A 359 3.41 -33.38 -42.03
CA GLY A 359 2.25 -33.60 -42.91
C GLY A 359 1.40 -32.36 -43.20
N ASP A 360 1.84 -31.18 -42.77
CA ASP A 360 1.25 -29.90 -43.19
C ASP A 360 1.46 -29.63 -44.68
N LEU A 361 0.56 -28.81 -45.23
CA LEU A 361 0.56 -28.39 -46.63
C LEU A 361 1.63 -27.33 -46.87
N VAL A 362 2.75 -27.74 -47.48
CA VAL A 362 3.84 -26.84 -47.85
C VAL A 362 3.65 -26.34 -49.28
N ARG A 363 3.69 -25.02 -49.47
CA ARG A 363 3.69 -24.34 -50.77
C ARG A 363 4.88 -23.38 -50.84
N LEU A 364 5.70 -23.52 -51.87
CA LEU A 364 6.73 -22.55 -52.23
C LEU A 364 6.27 -21.81 -53.48
N VAL A 365 6.22 -20.49 -53.41
CA VAL A 365 5.95 -19.61 -54.56
C VAL A 365 7.25 -18.91 -54.90
N VAL A 366 7.72 -19.04 -56.14
CA VAL A 366 8.96 -18.41 -56.63
C VAL A 366 8.68 -17.50 -57.82
N HIS A 367 9.49 -16.45 -57.99
CA HIS A 367 9.28 -15.45 -59.04
C HIS A 367 9.77 -15.85 -60.44
N ALA A 368 10.67 -16.83 -60.52
CA ALA A 368 11.24 -17.31 -61.77
C ALA A 368 11.18 -18.84 -61.85
N PRO A 369 11.01 -19.41 -63.06
CA PRO A 369 11.02 -20.85 -63.24
C PRO A 369 12.39 -21.41 -62.89
N VAL A 370 12.41 -22.55 -62.19
CA VAL A 370 13.63 -23.26 -61.79
C VAL A 370 13.66 -24.61 -62.52
N ALA A 371 14.68 -24.81 -63.35
CA ALA A 371 14.82 -26.00 -64.18
C ALA A 371 14.87 -27.28 -63.32
N GLY A 372 14.11 -28.30 -63.71
CA GLY A 372 14.02 -29.58 -63.00
C GLY A 372 12.98 -29.63 -61.87
N LEU A 373 12.17 -28.57 -61.69
CA LEU A 373 11.05 -28.54 -60.72
C LEU A 373 9.68 -28.35 -61.39
N GLU A 374 9.58 -28.59 -62.69
CA GLU A 374 8.36 -28.34 -63.48
C GLU A 374 7.18 -29.22 -63.03
N GLN A 375 7.45 -30.37 -62.41
CA GLN A 375 6.44 -31.31 -61.90
C GLN A 375 6.30 -31.28 -60.37
N ALA A 376 6.96 -30.36 -59.67
CA ALA A 376 6.91 -30.31 -58.21
C ALA A 376 5.56 -29.75 -57.72
N GLU A 377 4.69 -30.61 -57.19
CA GLU A 377 3.35 -30.22 -56.71
C GLU A 377 3.34 -29.19 -55.57
N TRP A 378 4.45 -29.05 -54.84
CA TRP A 378 4.64 -28.06 -53.76
C TRP A 378 5.20 -26.72 -54.26
N LEU A 379 5.62 -26.63 -55.53
CA LEU A 379 6.16 -25.40 -56.14
C LEU A 379 5.10 -24.73 -57.00
N GLN A 380 5.07 -23.40 -56.98
CA GLN A 380 4.30 -22.57 -57.88
C GLN A 380 5.18 -21.42 -58.38
N VAL A 381 5.14 -21.14 -59.68
CA VAL A 381 5.92 -20.05 -60.28
C VAL A 381 4.98 -18.91 -60.62
N LEU A 382 5.13 -17.77 -59.95
CA LEU A 382 4.35 -16.55 -60.18
C LEU A 382 5.31 -15.37 -60.33
N ALA A 383 5.28 -14.70 -61.48
CA ALA A 383 6.12 -13.52 -61.72
C ALA A 383 5.92 -12.47 -60.61
N ALA A 384 6.96 -11.67 -60.32
CA ALA A 384 6.92 -10.71 -59.22
C ALA A 384 5.81 -9.65 -59.37
N ASP A 385 5.35 -9.40 -60.59
CA ASP A 385 4.27 -8.48 -60.98
C ASP A 385 2.92 -9.19 -61.24
N ASP A 386 2.83 -10.50 -60.97
CA ASP A 386 1.60 -11.27 -61.19
C ASP A 386 0.45 -10.74 -60.30
N ALA A 387 -0.72 -10.56 -60.92
CA ALA A 387 -1.92 -10.06 -60.24
C ALA A 387 -2.37 -10.96 -59.06
N GLN A 388 -2.07 -12.26 -59.12
CA GLN A 388 -2.40 -13.22 -58.05
C GLN A 388 -1.61 -12.95 -56.76
N LEU A 389 -0.48 -12.24 -56.82
CA LEU A 389 0.29 -11.84 -55.64
C LEU A 389 -0.24 -10.57 -54.97
N GLY A 390 -1.26 -9.92 -55.54
CA GLY A 390 -1.90 -8.71 -55.02
C GLY A 390 -2.22 -8.76 -53.50
N PRO A 391 -2.87 -9.82 -52.99
CA PRO A 391 -3.18 -9.97 -51.56
C PRO A 391 -1.95 -10.06 -50.64
N PHE A 392 -0.78 -10.40 -51.18
CA PHE A 392 0.46 -10.64 -50.41
C PHE A 392 1.41 -9.45 -50.40
N ARG A 393 1.12 -8.36 -51.14
CA ARG A 393 2.06 -7.24 -51.33
C ARG A 393 2.57 -6.61 -50.04
N ASP A 394 1.69 -6.43 -49.05
CA ASP A 394 2.07 -5.84 -47.77
C ASP A 394 3.05 -6.76 -46.99
N CYS A 395 2.75 -8.06 -46.94
CA CYS A 395 3.62 -9.06 -46.30
C CYS A 395 4.98 -9.20 -47.00
N LEU A 396 4.98 -9.21 -48.33
CA LEU A 396 6.21 -9.27 -49.13
C LEU A 396 7.07 -8.02 -48.96
N LYS A 397 6.46 -6.85 -48.77
CA LYS A 397 7.14 -5.58 -48.54
C LYS A 397 7.79 -5.51 -47.16
N ASP A 398 7.06 -5.97 -46.14
CA ASP A 398 7.53 -5.89 -44.75
C ASP A 398 8.57 -6.98 -44.44
N GLY A 399 8.57 -8.09 -45.19
CA GLY A 399 9.54 -9.18 -45.02
C GLY A 399 9.36 -9.99 -43.73
N GLU A 400 8.25 -9.77 -43.02
CA GLU A 400 7.96 -10.39 -41.74
C GLU A 400 7.06 -11.63 -41.88
N PRO A 401 7.40 -12.76 -41.23
CA PRO A 401 6.54 -13.93 -41.25
C PRO A 401 5.22 -13.68 -40.52
N ILE A 402 4.13 -14.27 -41.03
CA ILE A 402 2.78 -14.13 -40.50
C ILE A 402 2.26 -15.51 -40.11
N CYS A 403 1.76 -15.65 -38.89
CA CYS A 403 1.11 -16.87 -38.40
C CYS A 403 -0.34 -16.60 -38.02
N GLY A 404 -1.27 -17.43 -38.49
CA GLY A 404 -2.68 -17.32 -38.13
C GLY A 404 -3.62 -17.79 -39.24
N ARG A 405 -4.88 -17.36 -39.15
CA ARG A 405 -5.87 -17.61 -40.20
C ARG A 405 -5.69 -16.60 -41.32
N LEU A 406 -5.43 -17.07 -42.53
CA LEU A 406 -5.40 -16.22 -43.72
C LEU A 406 -6.80 -16.05 -44.30
N HIS A 407 -7.00 -14.94 -45.00
CA HIS A 407 -8.22 -14.67 -45.73
C HIS A 407 -8.35 -15.64 -46.93
N SER A 408 -9.59 -15.94 -47.35
CA SER A 408 -9.89 -17.02 -48.30
C SER A 408 -9.24 -16.83 -49.68
N ASP A 409 -9.07 -15.58 -50.11
CA ASP A 409 -8.34 -15.20 -51.33
C ASP A 409 -6.87 -15.63 -51.29
N LYS A 410 -6.18 -15.43 -50.16
CA LYS A 410 -4.79 -15.88 -49.95
C LYS A 410 -4.69 -17.40 -49.95
N ASN A 411 -5.61 -18.08 -49.26
CA ASN A 411 -5.63 -19.55 -49.23
C ASN A 411 -5.90 -20.15 -50.61
N ALA A 412 -6.77 -19.53 -51.42
CA ALA A 412 -7.04 -19.97 -52.79
C ALA A 412 -5.77 -19.90 -53.66
N VAL A 413 -4.97 -18.84 -53.55
CA VAL A 413 -3.70 -18.72 -54.29
C VAL A 413 -2.67 -19.75 -53.83
N LEU A 414 -2.54 -20.01 -52.52
CA LEU A 414 -1.50 -20.88 -51.96
C LEU A 414 -1.82 -22.37 -52.04
N TYR A 415 -3.09 -22.75 -51.91
CA TYR A 415 -3.48 -24.15 -51.74
C TYR A 415 -4.49 -24.64 -52.78
N GLY A 416 -5.06 -23.73 -53.60
CA GLY A 416 -5.99 -24.08 -54.67
C GLY A 416 -7.17 -24.91 -54.17
N ALA A 417 -7.37 -26.08 -54.77
CA ALA A 417 -8.44 -27.02 -54.42
C ALA A 417 -8.38 -27.52 -52.95
N ARG A 418 -7.22 -27.43 -52.29
CA ARG A 418 -7.01 -27.87 -50.90
C ARG A 418 -7.12 -26.73 -49.89
N SER A 419 -7.56 -25.54 -50.32
CA SER A 419 -7.71 -24.37 -49.46
C SER A 419 -8.68 -24.59 -48.28
N GLU A 420 -9.70 -25.43 -48.46
CA GLU A 420 -10.66 -25.78 -47.40
C GLU A 420 -10.06 -26.71 -46.33
N GLU A 421 -8.99 -27.43 -46.64
CA GLU A 421 -8.27 -28.28 -45.68
C GLU A 421 -7.41 -27.48 -44.70
N VAL A 422 -7.13 -26.20 -45.01
CA VAL A 422 -6.22 -25.35 -44.25
C VAL A 422 -6.98 -24.41 -43.33
N GLN A 423 -6.83 -24.62 -42.02
CA GLN A 423 -7.43 -23.79 -40.97
C GLN A 423 -6.49 -22.66 -40.52
N THR A 424 -5.18 -22.92 -40.47
CA THR A 424 -4.16 -21.92 -40.11
C THR A 424 -2.93 -22.03 -41.00
N THR A 425 -2.23 -20.92 -41.21
CA THR A 425 -1.03 -20.85 -42.06
C THR A 425 0.08 -20.09 -41.38
N ALA A 426 1.31 -20.60 -41.52
CA ALA A 426 2.54 -19.85 -41.36
C ALA A 426 3.03 -19.42 -42.75
N LEU A 427 3.02 -18.11 -43.00
CA LEU A 427 3.45 -17.48 -44.23
C LEU A 427 4.81 -16.81 -44.00
N LEU A 428 5.78 -17.11 -44.84
CA LEU A 428 7.14 -16.63 -44.76
C LEU A 428 7.51 -15.94 -46.09
N PRO A 429 7.60 -14.60 -46.13
CA PRO A 429 8.08 -13.90 -47.31
C PRO A 429 9.58 -14.15 -47.52
N LEU A 430 9.99 -14.30 -48.78
CA LEU A 430 11.38 -14.48 -49.20
C LEU A 430 11.79 -13.32 -50.12
N PRO A 431 12.39 -12.25 -49.60
CA PRO A 431 12.70 -11.04 -50.37
C PRO A 431 13.48 -11.35 -51.66
N GLY A 432 12.92 -10.93 -52.80
CA GLY A 432 13.51 -11.13 -54.14
C GLY A 432 13.41 -12.55 -54.71
N VAL A 433 12.87 -13.51 -53.95
CA VAL A 433 12.72 -14.91 -54.36
C VAL A 433 11.24 -15.29 -54.49
N GLY A 434 10.41 -14.93 -53.53
CA GLY A 434 8.99 -15.28 -53.49
C GLY A 434 8.45 -15.40 -52.06
N LEU A 435 7.73 -16.48 -51.75
CA LEU A 435 7.21 -16.77 -50.41
C LEU A 435 7.06 -18.27 -50.16
N ILE A 436 6.98 -18.65 -48.89
CA ILE A 436 6.66 -20.00 -48.43
C ILE A 436 5.41 -19.93 -47.59
N ALA A 437 4.50 -20.90 -47.76
CA ALA A 437 3.37 -21.08 -46.90
C ALA A 437 3.32 -22.51 -46.37
N VAL A 438 3.08 -22.66 -45.07
CA VAL A 438 2.85 -23.93 -44.39
C VAL A 438 1.45 -23.89 -43.81
N GLY A 439 0.54 -24.69 -44.37
CA GLY A 439 -0.86 -24.74 -43.99
C GLY A 439 -1.16 -25.96 -43.12
N SER A 440 -1.94 -25.78 -42.06
CA SER A 440 -2.35 -26.85 -41.16
C SER A 440 -3.86 -27.00 -41.08
N HIS A 441 -4.31 -28.24 -40.88
CA HIS A 441 -5.71 -28.58 -40.60
C HIS A 441 -6.09 -28.26 -39.14
N ASP A 442 -5.12 -28.07 -38.25
CA ASP A 442 -5.36 -27.71 -36.86
C ASP A 442 -5.60 -26.19 -36.73
N PRO A 443 -6.77 -25.76 -36.23
CA PRO A 443 -7.11 -24.34 -36.07
C PRO A 443 -6.28 -23.61 -35.01
N ASN A 444 -5.51 -24.32 -34.19
CA ASN A 444 -4.69 -23.77 -33.10
C ASN A 444 -3.17 -23.90 -33.34
N ARG A 445 -2.75 -24.48 -34.47
CA ARG A 445 -1.34 -24.74 -34.74
C ARG A 445 -0.55 -23.45 -34.99
N PHE A 446 -1.02 -22.58 -35.88
CA PHE A 446 -0.44 -21.26 -36.11
C PHE A 446 -1.41 -20.18 -35.63
N TYR A 447 -0.97 -19.33 -34.70
CA TYR A 447 -1.81 -18.28 -34.11
C TYR A 447 -1.09 -16.92 -34.09
N PRO A 448 -1.85 -15.80 -34.11
CA PRO A 448 -1.28 -14.46 -33.98
C PRO A 448 -0.50 -14.31 -32.66
N GLY A 449 0.76 -13.88 -32.74
CA GLY A 449 1.66 -13.74 -31.58
C GLY A 449 2.57 -14.95 -31.33
N MET A 450 2.47 -16.01 -32.12
CA MET A 450 3.45 -17.11 -32.12
C MET A 450 4.85 -16.57 -32.49
N GLY A 451 5.89 -17.03 -31.80
CA GLY A 451 7.27 -16.65 -32.12
C GLY A 451 7.69 -17.12 -33.52
N THR A 452 8.05 -16.18 -34.40
CA THR A 452 8.37 -16.45 -35.81
C THR A 452 9.87 -16.50 -36.12
N LEU A 453 10.74 -16.43 -35.10
CA LEU A 453 12.20 -16.38 -35.28
C LEU A 453 12.72 -17.57 -36.10
N PHE A 454 12.24 -18.78 -35.83
CA PHE A 454 12.64 -19.98 -36.57
C PHE A 454 12.30 -19.86 -38.07
N LEU A 455 11.07 -19.47 -38.41
CA LEU A 455 10.65 -19.28 -39.80
C LEU A 455 11.50 -18.23 -40.51
N ARG A 456 11.79 -17.12 -39.83
CA ARG A 456 12.65 -16.06 -40.36
C ARG A 456 14.05 -16.60 -40.70
N MET A 457 14.68 -17.32 -39.76
CA MET A 457 16.01 -17.91 -39.98
C MET A 457 16.02 -18.92 -41.13
N MET A 458 14.97 -19.75 -41.28
CA MET A 458 14.84 -20.66 -42.42
C MET A 458 14.76 -19.90 -43.76
N GLY A 459 13.97 -18.82 -43.81
CA GLY A 459 13.81 -17.99 -45.00
C GLY A 459 15.11 -17.30 -45.40
N GLU A 460 15.83 -16.72 -44.43
CA GLU A 460 17.14 -16.10 -44.66
C GLU A 460 18.18 -17.11 -45.17
N ALA A 461 18.21 -18.31 -44.58
CA ALA A 461 19.10 -19.39 -45.01
C ALA A 461 18.79 -19.83 -46.46
N LEU A 462 17.52 -19.95 -46.82
CA LEU A 462 17.10 -20.30 -48.17
C LEU A 462 17.47 -19.21 -49.19
N VAL A 463 17.11 -17.96 -48.91
CA VAL A 463 17.42 -16.82 -49.80
C VAL A 463 18.94 -16.74 -50.03
N THR A 464 19.72 -16.90 -48.96
CA THR A 464 21.19 -16.91 -49.04
C THR A 464 21.72 -18.11 -49.83
N GLY A 465 21.13 -19.29 -49.64
CA GLY A 465 21.47 -20.49 -50.40
C GLY A 465 21.20 -20.35 -51.89
N LEU A 466 20.07 -19.77 -52.27
CA LEU A 466 19.69 -19.54 -53.66
C LEU A 466 20.56 -18.49 -54.34
N LYS A 467 21.00 -17.45 -53.62
CA LYS A 467 21.92 -16.42 -54.15
C LYS A 467 23.24 -16.98 -54.67
N ARG A 468 23.66 -18.18 -54.23
CA ARG A 468 24.86 -18.85 -54.75
C ARG A 468 24.74 -19.26 -56.22
N PHE A 469 23.52 -19.30 -56.75
CA PHE A 469 23.20 -19.75 -58.10
C PHE A 469 22.46 -18.68 -58.91
N ALA A 470 22.34 -17.46 -58.36
CA ALA A 470 21.82 -16.32 -59.09
C ALA A 470 22.99 -15.69 -59.86
N ASP A 471 23.00 -15.88 -61.18
CA ASP A 471 23.92 -15.19 -62.10
C ASP A 471 23.50 -13.73 -62.32
#